data_AF-A0ABD5S4Q7-F1
#
_entry.id   AF-A0ABD5S4Q7-F1
#
_cell.length_a   1.000
_cell.length_b   1.000
_cell.length_c   1.000
_cell.angle_alpha   90.00
_cell.angle_beta   90.00
_cell.angle_gamma   90.00
#
_symmetry.space_group_name_H-M   'P 1'
#
loop_
_entity.id
_entity.type
_entity.pdbx_description
1 polymer ?
#
loop_
_entity_poly.entity_id
_entity_poly.type
_entity_poly.pdbx_seq_one_letter_code
_entity_poly.pdbx_strand_id
1 'polypeptide(L)'
;MAKQPHLLVEEGDVNDIALIPGDPGRVDRIAAQCEAVEEAAENREYKVVNAEYGGVSLSICSTGIGCPSAAIAVEELHEVGVDTVIRVGTIGALQEGIEIGDMIVATGAAKEEGTSKRYESAVYPAVPDYDVLTSLVDSAEANEERAASNEAAGGASGD
;
A
#
# COMPACT_ATOMS: atom_id res chain seq x y z
N MET A 1 5.78 -24.83 -5.28
CA MET A 1 4.74 -24.24 -6.14
C MET A 1 5.38 -23.70 -7.41
N ALA A 2 4.62 -23.21 -8.39
CA ALA A 2 5.19 -22.64 -9.60
C ALA A 2 5.47 -21.15 -9.41
N LYS A 3 6.55 -20.67 -10.02
CA LYS A 3 6.90 -19.25 -10.10
C LYS A 3 5.73 -18.41 -10.64
N GLN A 4 5.43 -17.30 -9.96
CA GLN A 4 4.32 -16.42 -10.31
C GLN A 4 4.56 -15.71 -11.65
N PRO A 5 3.56 -15.61 -12.53
CA PRO A 5 3.77 -15.25 -13.94
C PRO A 5 4.02 -13.75 -14.20
N HIS A 6 3.58 -12.84 -13.32
CA HIS A 6 3.76 -11.40 -13.52
C HIS A 6 4.92 -10.86 -12.69
N LEU A 7 4.99 -11.20 -11.40
CA LEU A 7 6.04 -10.73 -10.50
C LEU A 7 7.35 -11.49 -10.66
N LEU A 8 7.31 -12.71 -11.21
CA LEU A 8 8.46 -13.59 -11.33
C LEU A 8 9.13 -13.88 -9.97
N VAL A 9 8.31 -14.20 -8.97
CA VAL A 9 8.72 -14.65 -7.63
C VAL A 9 8.10 -16.01 -7.29
N GLU A 10 8.71 -16.75 -6.39
CA GLU A 10 8.17 -17.98 -5.81
C GLU A 10 8.25 -17.98 -4.27
N GLU A 11 7.70 -19.01 -3.63
CA GLU A 11 7.75 -19.14 -2.17
C GLU A 11 9.21 -19.10 -1.67
N GLY A 12 9.50 -18.19 -0.75
CA GLY A 12 10.85 -17.93 -0.24
C GLY A 12 11.61 -16.79 -0.91
N ASP A 13 11.11 -16.25 -2.04
CA ASP A 13 11.71 -15.07 -2.70
C ASP A 13 11.31 -13.74 -2.03
N VAL A 14 10.25 -13.73 -1.22
CA VAL A 14 9.68 -12.53 -0.58
C VAL A 14 9.40 -12.77 0.91
N ASN A 15 9.24 -11.69 1.67
CA ASN A 15 8.93 -11.70 3.11
C ASN A 15 7.42 -11.67 3.35
N ASP A 16 7.01 -11.92 4.59
CA ASP A 16 5.61 -11.96 5.04
C ASP A 16 4.88 -10.61 4.97
N ILE A 17 5.62 -9.50 5.05
CA ILE A 17 5.11 -8.13 4.92
C ILE A 17 5.57 -7.52 3.60
N ALA A 18 4.65 -6.92 2.84
CA ALA A 18 4.95 -6.19 1.61
C ALA A 18 4.41 -4.75 1.59
N LEU A 19 5.30 -3.79 1.31
CA LEU A 19 4.92 -2.43 0.91
C LEU A 19 4.64 -2.41 -0.59
N ILE A 20 3.47 -1.91 -1.00
CA ILE A 20 3.03 -1.96 -2.40
C ILE A 20 2.83 -0.56 -3.04
N PRO A 21 3.91 0.18 -3.36
CA PRO A 21 3.79 1.46 -4.05
C PRO A 21 3.29 1.30 -5.49
N GLY A 22 2.79 2.38 -6.10
CA GLY A 22 2.39 2.35 -7.51
C GLY A 22 3.58 2.40 -8.48
N ASP A 23 4.47 3.36 -8.26
CA ASP A 23 5.60 3.66 -9.15
C ASP A 23 6.81 2.75 -8.84
N PRO A 24 7.39 2.04 -9.82
CA PRO A 24 8.65 1.31 -9.67
C PRO A 24 9.79 2.19 -9.12
N GLY A 25 9.86 3.45 -9.52
CA GLY A 25 10.86 4.39 -8.99
C GLY A 25 10.67 4.72 -7.50
N ARG A 26 9.49 4.47 -6.93
CA ARG A 26 9.26 4.59 -5.48
C ARG A 26 9.78 3.39 -4.71
N VAL A 27 9.90 2.21 -5.33
CA VAL A 27 10.54 1.02 -4.72
C VAL A 27 11.96 1.37 -4.30
N ASP A 28 12.74 1.95 -5.22
CA ASP A 28 14.12 2.36 -4.95
C ASP A 28 14.24 3.44 -3.88
N ARG A 29 13.30 4.38 -3.85
CA ARG A 29 13.29 5.45 -2.82
C ARG A 29 13.01 4.92 -1.42
N ILE A 30 12.11 3.96 -1.30
CA ILE A 30 11.81 3.31 -0.03
C ILE A 30 13.00 2.44 0.38
N ALA A 31 13.51 1.60 -0.53
CA ALA A 31 14.65 0.71 -0.28
C ALA A 31 15.92 1.49 0.15
N ALA A 32 16.13 2.70 -0.37
CA ALA A 32 17.24 3.57 0.04
C ALA A 32 17.19 4.03 1.51
N GLN A 33 16.07 3.84 2.20
CA GLN A 33 15.92 4.11 3.65
C GLN A 33 16.09 2.83 4.50
N CYS A 34 16.36 1.68 3.87
CA CYS A 34 16.43 0.38 4.50
C CYS A 34 17.86 -0.18 4.53
N GLU A 35 18.00 -1.31 5.22
CA GLU A 35 19.19 -2.14 5.31
C GLU A 35 18.98 -3.44 4.51
N ALA A 36 20.04 -4.23 4.33
CA ALA A 36 19.99 -5.56 3.68
C ALA A 36 19.18 -5.62 2.37
N VAL A 37 19.35 -4.61 1.51
CA VAL A 37 18.56 -4.44 0.29
C VAL A 37 19.01 -5.41 -0.80
N GLU A 38 18.09 -6.21 -1.33
CA GLU A 38 18.31 -7.15 -2.43
C GLU A 38 17.14 -7.11 -3.43
N GLU A 39 17.45 -6.97 -4.72
CA GLU A 39 16.44 -7.06 -5.78
C GLU A 39 16.07 -8.53 -6.02
N ALA A 40 14.79 -8.86 -5.87
CA ALA A 40 14.28 -10.22 -6.07
C ALA A 40 13.87 -10.44 -7.54
N ALA A 41 13.17 -9.46 -8.12
CA ALA A 41 12.70 -9.53 -9.51
C ALA A 41 12.32 -8.15 -10.07
N GLU A 42 12.39 -8.01 -11.40
CA GLU A 42 11.81 -6.90 -12.12
C GLU A 42 11.19 -7.39 -13.43
N ASN A 43 9.89 -7.16 -13.60
CA ASN A 43 9.15 -7.57 -14.79
C ASN A 43 7.93 -6.67 -15.01
N ARG A 44 7.81 -6.10 -16.22
CA ARG A 44 6.75 -5.12 -16.56
C ARG A 44 6.76 -3.93 -15.58
N GLU A 45 5.64 -3.62 -14.95
CA GLU A 45 5.51 -2.60 -13.91
C GLU A 45 5.83 -3.09 -12.48
N TYR A 46 6.22 -4.36 -12.31
CA TYR A 46 6.46 -4.98 -11.01
C TYR A 46 7.96 -5.09 -10.75
N LYS A 47 8.47 -4.19 -9.91
CA LYS A 47 9.80 -4.25 -9.32
C LYS A 47 9.66 -4.71 -7.88
N VAL A 48 10.34 -5.79 -7.52
CA VAL A 48 10.28 -6.44 -6.20
C VAL A 48 11.66 -6.39 -5.55
N VAL A 49 11.74 -5.76 -4.38
CA VAL A 49 12.97 -5.62 -3.59
C VAL A 49 12.70 -6.10 -2.18
N ASN A 50 13.59 -6.93 -1.64
CA ASN A 50 13.62 -7.28 -0.23
C ASN A 50 14.53 -6.31 0.52
N ALA A 51 14.16 -6.01 1.76
CA ALA A 51 14.95 -5.14 2.62
C ALA A 51 14.67 -5.44 4.10
N GLU A 52 15.47 -4.86 4.97
CA GLU A 52 15.25 -4.85 6.42
C GLU A 52 15.10 -3.40 6.90
N TYR A 53 14.14 -3.14 7.77
CA TYR A 53 13.97 -1.84 8.41
C TYR A 53 13.75 -2.02 9.91
N GLY A 54 14.67 -1.50 10.72
CA GLY A 54 14.57 -1.59 12.18
C GLY A 54 14.52 -3.03 12.71
N GLY A 55 15.21 -3.97 12.05
CA GLY A 55 15.19 -5.40 12.41
C GLY A 55 13.98 -6.18 11.87
N VAL A 56 13.12 -5.56 11.05
CA VAL A 56 11.97 -6.21 10.42
C VAL A 56 12.27 -6.43 8.93
N SER A 57 12.26 -7.68 8.49
CA SER A 57 12.37 -8.02 7.06
C SER A 57 11.04 -7.72 6.34
N LEU A 58 11.12 -7.10 5.17
CA LEU A 58 9.96 -6.76 4.35
C LEU A 58 10.29 -6.84 2.86
N SER A 59 9.26 -6.95 2.05
CA SER A 59 9.34 -6.79 0.60
C SER A 59 8.71 -5.47 0.16
N ILE A 60 9.17 -4.93 -0.96
CA ILE A 60 8.65 -3.72 -1.58
C ILE A 60 8.36 -4.05 -3.03
N CYS A 61 7.09 -4.04 -3.42
CA CYS A 61 6.63 -4.46 -4.75
C CYS A 61 5.84 -3.35 -5.43
N SER A 62 6.33 -2.79 -6.55
CA SER A 62 5.50 -1.85 -7.32
C SER A 62 4.29 -2.53 -7.95
N THR A 63 3.19 -1.78 -8.11
CA THR A 63 1.93 -2.30 -8.63
C THR A 63 1.51 -1.72 -9.99
N GLY A 64 2.23 -0.70 -10.48
CA GLY A 64 1.72 0.17 -11.54
C GLY A 64 0.49 0.99 -11.12
N ILE A 65 -0.17 1.57 -12.13
CA ILE A 65 -1.37 2.42 -11.97
C ILE A 65 -2.63 1.60 -12.24
N GLY A 66 -3.55 1.60 -11.27
CA GLY A 66 -4.90 1.07 -11.42
C GLY A 66 -5.13 -0.23 -10.64
N CYS A 67 -6.39 -0.46 -10.29
CA CYS A 67 -6.81 -1.65 -9.54
C CYS A 67 -6.51 -2.99 -10.24
N PRO A 68 -6.55 -3.12 -11.60
CA PRO A 68 -6.22 -4.38 -12.26
C PRO A 68 -4.79 -4.87 -12.03
N SER A 69 -3.79 -4.00 -12.20
CA SER A 69 -2.38 -4.38 -11.99
C SER A 69 -2.05 -4.55 -10.51
N ALA A 70 -2.64 -3.72 -9.63
CA ALA A 70 -2.52 -3.91 -8.18
C ALA A 70 -3.10 -5.24 -7.70
N ALA A 71 -4.23 -5.69 -8.25
CA ALA A 71 -4.80 -6.99 -7.91
C ALA A 71 -3.88 -8.15 -8.32
N ILE A 72 -3.25 -8.09 -9.51
CA ILE A 72 -2.25 -9.08 -9.92
C ILE A 72 -1.11 -9.18 -8.89
N ALA A 73 -0.56 -8.04 -8.47
CA ALA A 73 0.51 -8.03 -7.48
C ALA A 73 0.07 -8.63 -6.15
N VAL A 74 -1.09 -8.23 -5.62
CA VAL A 74 -1.59 -8.73 -4.33
C VAL A 74 -1.88 -10.23 -4.38
N GLU A 75 -2.48 -10.73 -5.45
CA GLU A 75 -2.77 -12.17 -5.62
C GLU A 75 -1.48 -13.00 -5.70
N GLU A 76 -0.52 -12.57 -6.51
CA GLU A 76 0.74 -13.31 -6.68
C GLU A 76 1.60 -13.26 -5.41
N LEU A 77 1.64 -12.12 -4.71
CA LEU A 77 2.29 -11.99 -3.40
C LEU A 77 1.64 -12.92 -2.37
N HIS A 78 0.30 -12.95 -2.30
CA HIS A 78 -0.41 -13.84 -1.39
C HIS A 78 -0.10 -15.31 -1.66
N GLU A 79 -0.11 -15.72 -2.93
CA GLU A 79 0.17 -17.11 -3.34
C GLU A 79 1.60 -17.57 -2.97
N VAL A 80 2.55 -16.65 -2.82
CA VAL A 80 3.94 -16.97 -2.40
C VAL A 80 4.21 -16.72 -0.91
N GLY A 81 3.17 -16.45 -0.12
CA GLY A 81 3.25 -16.42 1.34
C GLY A 81 3.29 -15.02 1.97
N VAL A 82 3.04 -13.95 1.21
CA VAL A 82 2.82 -12.63 1.81
C VAL A 82 1.48 -12.61 2.53
N ASP A 83 1.49 -12.23 3.81
CA ASP A 83 0.31 -12.18 4.66
C ASP A 83 -0.22 -10.75 4.82
N THR A 84 0.69 -9.77 4.93
CA THR A 84 0.32 -8.36 5.17
C THR A 84 0.79 -7.46 4.03
N VAL A 85 -0.14 -6.70 3.44
CA VAL A 85 0.16 -5.72 2.39
C VAL A 85 -0.20 -4.30 2.82
N ILE A 86 0.70 -3.35 2.61
CA ILE A 86 0.50 -1.92 2.94
C ILE A 86 0.76 -1.07 1.69
N ARG A 87 -0.27 -0.35 1.22
CA ARG A 87 -0.14 0.50 0.03
C ARG A 87 0.42 1.88 0.37
N VAL A 88 1.59 2.19 -0.18
CA VAL A 88 2.23 3.51 -0.06
C VAL A 88 2.03 4.34 -1.33
N GLY A 89 1.02 5.20 -1.28
CA GLY A 89 0.49 5.92 -2.43
C GLY A 89 0.71 7.44 -2.40
N THR A 90 0.19 8.07 -3.45
CA THR A 90 -0.07 9.50 -3.50
C THR A 90 -1.55 9.66 -3.86
N ILE A 91 -2.22 10.64 -3.26
CA ILE A 91 -3.65 10.89 -3.48
C ILE A 91 -3.91 12.40 -3.57
N GLY A 92 -4.96 12.80 -4.28
CA GLY A 92 -5.47 14.17 -4.26
C GLY A 92 -6.44 14.38 -3.11
N ALA A 93 -6.32 15.51 -2.41
CA ALA A 93 -7.27 15.90 -1.38
C ALA A 93 -8.62 16.32 -1.98
N LEU A 94 -9.71 15.89 -1.34
CA LEU A 94 -11.08 16.32 -1.65
C LEU A 94 -11.70 17.16 -0.53
N GLN A 95 -11.08 17.18 0.65
CA GLN A 95 -11.53 17.90 1.83
C GLN A 95 -10.69 19.17 2.01
N GLU A 96 -11.33 20.27 2.41
CA GLU A 96 -10.64 21.49 2.78
C GLU A 96 -9.72 21.27 3.98
N GLY A 97 -8.63 22.06 4.05
CA GLY A 97 -7.67 21.98 5.15
C GLY A 97 -6.68 20.82 5.09
N ILE A 98 -6.67 20.04 4.00
CA ILE A 98 -5.60 19.08 3.68
C ILE A 98 -4.64 19.74 2.69
N GLU A 99 -3.37 19.87 3.08
CA GLU A 99 -2.33 20.54 2.31
C GLU A 99 -1.41 19.55 1.56
N ILE A 100 -0.63 20.07 0.61
CA ILE A 100 0.36 19.25 -0.10
C ILE A 100 1.46 18.84 0.88
N GLY A 101 1.63 17.53 1.06
CA GLY A 101 2.61 16.96 1.99
C GLY A 101 1.96 16.27 3.18
N ASP A 102 0.67 16.53 3.44
CA ASP A 102 -0.06 15.87 4.52
C ASP A 102 -0.14 14.36 4.31
N MET A 103 0.00 13.63 5.42
CA MET A 103 -0.10 12.18 5.46
C MET A 103 -1.54 11.76 5.73
N ILE A 104 -2.03 10.79 4.94
CA ILE A 104 -3.39 10.27 5.04
C ILE A 104 -3.34 8.77 5.30
N VAL A 105 -3.94 8.35 6.40
CA VAL A 105 -4.24 6.95 6.68
C VAL A 105 -5.70 6.68 6.28
N ALA A 106 -5.90 5.88 5.24
CA ALA A 106 -7.23 5.61 4.70
C ALA A 106 -7.98 4.58 5.56
N THR A 107 -9.10 4.98 6.16
CA THR A 107 -9.98 4.09 6.95
C THR A 107 -10.96 3.28 6.09
N GLY A 108 -10.96 3.52 4.78
CA GLY A 108 -11.79 2.82 3.81
C GLY A 108 -11.68 3.46 2.41
N ALA A 109 -12.25 2.81 1.41
CA ALA A 109 -12.25 3.29 0.04
C ALA A 109 -13.61 3.12 -0.64
N ALA A 110 -14.00 4.12 -1.45
CA ALA A 110 -15.13 3.97 -2.37
C ALA A 110 -14.74 3.01 -3.50
N LYS A 111 -15.56 1.99 -3.76
CA LYS A 111 -15.36 0.98 -4.81
C LYS A 111 -15.78 1.48 -6.21
N GLU A 112 -15.37 2.71 -6.54
CA GLU A 112 -15.62 3.38 -7.83
C GLU A 112 -14.64 2.91 -8.91
N GLU A 113 -14.52 1.58 -9.06
CA GLU A 113 -13.63 0.92 -9.99
C GLU A 113 -14.25 -0.39 -10.52
N GLY A 114 -13.52 -1.12 -11.36
CA GLY A 114 -14.04 -2.31 -12.06
C GLY A 114 -13.53 -3.65 -11.53
N THR A 115 -12.40 -3.67 -10.83
CA THR A 115 -11.70 -4.87 -10.38
C THR A 115 -12.41 -5.50 -9.18
N SER A 116 -12.70 -4.73 -8.12
CA SER A 116 -13.31 -5.28 -6.90
C SER A 116 -14.68 -5.91 -7.14
N LYS A 117 -15.41 -5.47 -8.16
CA LYS A 117 -16.70 -6.07 -8.59
C LYS A 117 -16.55 -7.49 -9.13
N ARG A 118 -15.33 -7.91 -9.50
CA ARG A 118 -15.02 -9.29 -9.90
C ARG A 118 -14.69 -10.19 -8.71
N TYR A 119 -14.39 -9.58 -7.56
CA TYR A 119 -14.04 -10.26 -6.32
C TYR A 119 -15.23 -10.38 -5.37
N GLU A 120 -15.96 -9.28 -5.18
CA GLU A 120 -17.00 -9.20 -4.17
C GLU A 120 -18.09 -8.21 -4.56
N SER A 121 -19.29 -8.41 -4.03
CA SER A 121 -20.44 -7.53 -4.20
C SER A 121 -20.12 -6.08 -3.81
N ALA A 122 -20.76 -5.14 -4.51
CA ALA A 122 -20.59 -3.71 -4.28
C ALA A 122 -21.10 -3.26 -2.89
N VAL A 123 -21.95 -4.04 -2.24
CA VAL A 123 -22.49 -3.72 -0.90
C VAL A 123 -21.48 -3.98 0.22
N TYR A 124 -20.47 -4.83 -0.01
CA TYR A 124 -19.41 -5.03 0.97
C TYR A 124 -18.42 -3.87 0.89
N PRO A 125 -18.12 -3.23 2.02
CA PRO A 125 -17.23 -2.08 2.05
C PRO A 125 -15.76 -2.53 1.85
N ALA A 126 -14.97 -1.69 1.19
CA ALA A 126 -13.52 -1.85 1.14
C ALA A 126 -12.93 -1.14 2.36
N VAL A 127 -12.63 -1.91 3.40
CA VAL A 127 -12.06 -1.43 4.67
C VAL A 127 -10.73 -2.13 4.94
N PRO A 128 -9.75 -1.44 5.54
CA PRO A 128 -8.49 -2.06 5.92
C PRO A 128 -8.67 -3.03 7.09
N ASP A 129 -7.66 -3.87 7.31
CA ASP A 129 -7.50 -4.59 8.57
C ASP A 129 -7.37 -3.60 9.74
N TYR A 130 -7.95 -3.96 10.89
CA TYR A 130 -7.99 -3.07 12.05
C TYR A 130 -6.59 -2.87 12.66
N ASP A 131 -5.82 -3.94 12.82
CA ASP A 131 -4.51 -3.88 13.48
C ASP A 131 -3.50 -3.12 12.62
N VAL A 132 -3.53 -3.31 11.29
CA VAL A 132 -2.73 -2.52 10.35
C VAL A 132 -3.15 -1.05 10.38
N LEU A 133 -4.45 -0.75 10.39
CA LEU A 133 -4.96 0.61 10.43
C LEU A 133 -4.49 1.35 11.69
N THR A 134 -4.69 0.77 12.88
CA THR A 134 -4.30 1.42 14.13
C THR A 134 -2.79 1.56 14.25
N SER A 135 -2.03 0.57 13.80
CA SER A 135 -0.56 0.66 13.80
C SER A 135 -0.03 1.83 12.95
N LEU A 136 -0.66 2.11 11.81
CA LEU A 136 -0.31 3.26 10.97
C LEU A 136 -0.70 4.60 11.61
N VAL A 137 -1.86 4.67 12.27
CA VAL A 137 -2.29 5.87 13.02
C VAL A 137 -1.34 6.15 14.19
N ASP A 138 -1.07 5.15 15.02
CA ASP A 138 -0.18 5.26 16.17
C ASP A 138 1.23 5.68 15.73
N SER A 139 1.72 5.11 14.63
CA SER A 139 3.02 5.49 14.05
C SER A 139 3.04 6.93 13.54
N ALA A 140 1.95 7.41 12.93
CA ALA A 140 1.87 8.80 12.48
C ALA A 140 1.87 9.76 13.68
N GLU A 141 1.04 9.50 14.69
CA GLU A 141 0.98 10.31 15.90
C GLU A 141 2.32 10.37 16.65
N ALA A 142 3.01 9.22 16.76
CA ALA A 142 4.33 9.14 17.39
C ALA A 142 5.42 9.93 16.65
N ASN A 143 5.24 10.18 15.35
CA ASN A 143 6.13 10.99 14.53
C ASN A 143 5.69 12.46 14.43
N GLU A 144 4.71 12.88 15.24
CA GLU A 144 4.11 14.23 15.20
C GLU A 144 3.50 14.58 13.82
N GLU A 145 3.18 13.55 13.03
CA GLU A 145 2.49 13.71 11.75
C GLU A 145 0.99 13.86 12.00
N ARG A 146 0.39 14.89 11.42
CA ARG A 146 -1.06 15.03 11.44
C ARG A 146 -1.66 13.99 10.50
N ALA A 147 -2.09 12.84 11.03
CA ALA A 147 -3.01 11.98 10.31
C ALA A 147 -4.27 12.80 10.04
N ALA A 148 -4.50 13.19 8.78
CA ALA A 148 -5.64 14.02 8.42
C ALA A 148 -6.95 13.32 8.83
N SER A 149 -7.51 13.75 9.95
CA SER A 149 -8.77 13.24 10.50
C SER A 149 -9.95 14.03 9.94
N ASN A 150 -11.14 13.45 10.05
CA ASN A 150 -12.40 13.96 9.51
C ASN A 150 -12.92 15.27 10.17
N GLU A 151 -12.07 16.02 10.89
CA GLU A 151 -12.48 17.17 11.71
C GLU A 151 -12.71 18.47 10.93
N ALA A 152 -12.52 18.51 9.61
CA ALA A 152 -12.70 19.73 8.81
C ALA A 152 -14.05 19.86 8.08
N ALA A 153 -15.10 19.14 8.51
CA ALA A 153 -16.46 19.30 7.96
C ALA A 153 -17.43 20.06 8.90
N GLY A 154 -16.93 20.66 9.98
CA GLY A 154 -17.71 21.39 10.98
C GLY A 154 -17.61 22.93 10.93
N GLY A 155 -16.96 23.49 9.90
CA GLY A 155 -16.79 24.93 9.73
C GLY A 155 -17.96 25.55 8.97
N ALA A 156 -18.74 26.37 9.66
CA ALA A 156 -19.95 27.03 9.17
C ALA A 156 -19.72 27.97 7.95
N SER A 157 -20.61 27.89 6.97
CA SER A 157 -21.26 29.06 6.36
C SER A 157 -22.78 28.88 6.50
N GLY A 158 -23.56 29.71 7.17
CA GLY A 158 -23.34 31.09 7.56
C GLY A 158 -23.56 32.01 6.35
N ASP A 159 -24.83 32.33 6.12
CA ASP A 159 -25.46 33.18 5.07
C ASP A 159 -25.64 32.59 3.65
#